data_AF-A0AAI8QD59-F1
#
_entry.id   AF-A0AAI8QD59-F1
#
_cell.length_a   1.000
_cell.length_b   1.000
_cell.length_c   1.000
_cell.angle_alpha   90.00
_cell.angle_beta   90.00
_cell.angle_gamma   90.00
#
_symmetry.space_group_name_H-M   'P 1'
#
loop_
_entity.id
_entity.type
_entity.pdbx_description
1 polymer ?
#
loop_
_entity_poly.entity_id
_entity_poly.type
_entity_poly.pdbx_seq_one_letter_code
_entity_poly.pdbx_strand_id
1 'polypeptide(L)'
;MRSVAYRVQLNPFLKSITLSNPRLSIIPAGAVTDRSLEPRDLQTLCLLGRHIDRAGWCTRSQVRMAGELGCGRATLQRSLERLYEAGWVEKRRRDHWRPEESTPSASYAYRVKLDRDDFDLKSLAREADDDLDDSHAENAEVAEIEEGVPAGGQGCPPMGTGAHACAGTGAHTYAGTNNAPLERPLKTTERDAGARARDRKEKFKAEFRKRWPTAVVDDRQRTDYAADALSADEEKAALDGVEPFLEELKRQGRKTVPSGWRYLEDKRWTLLRGASEGSAEGSTSRSAAIDLDSDQGRAIVTLYGVAMVRPFVNRGQVIYPGVVTPQLLAFAHAPPRDDWLWIDDRQQLAAWQAFIAKHVFGSRPALVQQRGDRSGFFVPFDWPPRIDGTLSASQDDASQTGGDE
;
A
#
# COMPACT_ATOMS: atom_id res chain seq x y z
N MET A 1 32.18 -33.98 53.29
CA MET A 1 31.30 -32.81 53.02
C MET A 1 32.16 -31.57 52.82
N ARG A 2 31.75 -30.70 51.88
CA ARG A 2 32.47 -29.52 51.31
C ARG A 2 33.28 -29.81 50.05
N SER A 3 32.55 -29.93 48.94
CA SER A 3 33.10 -29.80 47.59
C SER A 3 33.31 -28.31 47.28
N VAL A 4 34.54 -27.95 46.94
CA VAL A 4 34.94 -26.61 46.47
C VAL A 4 34.71 -26.59 44.96
N ALA A 5 33.63 -25.94 44.54
CA ALA A 5 33.35 -25.73 43.12
C ALA A 5 34.22 -24.59 42.58
N TYR A 6 35.23 -24.93 41.78
CA TYR A 6 35.94 -23.98 40.94
C TYR A 6 34.98 -23.46 39.86
N ARG A 7 34.51 -22.23 40.03
CA ARG A 7 33.73 -21.51 39.01
C ARG A 7 34.70 -21.02 37.95
N VAL A 8 34.92 -21.82 36.90
CA VAL A 8 35.64 -21.38 35.70
C VAL A 8 34.83 -20.25 35.09
N GLN A 9 35.36 -19.03 35.22
CA GLN A 9 34.82 -17.82 34.62
C GLN A 9 35.14 -17.88 33.13
N LEU A 10 34.26 -18.51 32.36
CA LEU A 10 34.33 -18.53 30.90
C LEU A 10 34.14 -17.10 30.38
N ASN A 11 35.15 -16.61 29.67
CA ASN A 11 35.15 -15.36 28.92
C ASN A 11 33.88 -15.24 28.04
N PRO A 12 33.10 -14.14 28.12
CA PRO A 12 31.88 -13.97 27.31
C PRO A 12 32.16 -13.66 25.81
N PHE A 13 33.41 -13.77 25.37
CA PHE A 13 33.83 -13.39 24.01
C PHE A 13 33.74 -14.52 22.97
N LEU A 14 33.29 -15.72 23.37
CA LEU A 14 33.21 -16.90 22.50
C LEU A 14 31.85 -17.59 22.59
N LYS A 15 30.75 -16.86 22.32
CA LYS A 15 29.57 -17.51 21.72
C LYS A 15 29.83 -17.63 20.23
N SER A 16 30.44 -18.76 19.86
CA SER A 16 30.69 -19.16 18.49
C SER A 16 29.43 -19.03 17.62
N ILE A 17 29.52 -18.17 16.60
CA ILE A 17 29.40 -18.56 15.19
C ILE A 17 28.34 -19.64 14.93
N THR A 18 27.07 -19.28 15.11
CA THR A 18 25.99 -19.75 14.23
C THR A 18 25.42 -18.55 13.48
N LEU A 19 26.30 -17.67 12.99
CA LEU A 19 25.94 -16.60 12.06
C LEU A 19 26.07 -17.13 10.63
N SER A 20 25.21 -18.07 10.26
CA SER A 20 24.88 -18.19 8.84
C SER A 20 24.09 -16.93 8.49
N ASN A 21 24.80 -15.85 8.13
CA ASN A 21 24.16 -14.73 7.44
C ASN A 21 23.36 -15.35 6.28
N PRO A 22 22.09 -14.96 6.08
CA PRO A 22 21.27 -15.54 5.02
C PRO A 22 22.04 -15.53 3.70
N ARG A 23 22.23 -16.74 3.16
CA ARG A 23 23.10 -17.01 2.00
C ARG A 23 22.47 -16.60 0.69
N LEU A 24 21.14 -16.52 0.69
CA LEU A 24 20.32 -16.19 -0.46
C LEU A 24 19.54 -14.92 -0.16
N SER A 25 19.34 -14.10 -1.19
CA SER A 25 18.29 -13.10 -1.20
C SER A 25 17.40 -13.36 -2.40
N ILE A 26 16.10 -13.32 -2.17
CA ILE A 26 15.09 -13.49 -3.20
C ILE A 26 14.64 -12.10 -3.63
N ILE A 27 14.47 -11.90 -4.94
CA ILE A 27 13.93 -10.68 -5.52
C ILE A 27 12.66 -11.00 -6.32
N PRO A 28 11.68 -10.07 -6.37
CA PRO A 28 10.53 -10.23 -7.26
C PRO A 28 11.00 -10.27 -8.71
N ALA A 29 10.54 -11.23 -9.50
CA ALA A 29 10.93 -11.37 -10.89
C ALA A 29 10.66 -10.09 -11.69
N GLY A 30 9.50 -9.46 -11.46
CA GLY A 30 9.14 -8.23 -12.17
C GLY A 30 9.98 -7.00 -11.80
N ALA A 31 10.62 -6.98 -10.63
CA ALA A 31 11.52 -5.88 -10.28
C ALA A 31 12.77 -5.88 -11.16
N VAL A 32 13.21 -7.05 -11.66
CA VAL A 32 14.41 -7.16 -12.50
C VAL A 32 14.24 -6.47 -13.85
N THR A 33 13.02 -6.49 -14.39
CA THR A 33 12.69 -5.92 -15.70
C THR A 33 12.02 -4.55 -15.62
N ASP A 34 11.77 -4.03 -14.42
CA ASP A 34 11.20 -2.71 -14.22
C ASP A 34 12.20 -1.60 -14.58
N ARG A 35 11.92 -0.91 -15.69
CA ARG A 35 12.76 0.18 -16.22
C ARG A 35 12.76 1.44 -15.36
N SER A 36 11.82 1.58 -14.41
CA SER A 36 11.80 2.69 -13.47
C SER A 36 12.85 2.55 -12.36
N LEU A 37 13.43 1.36 -12.20
CA LEU A 37 14.41 1.07 -11.17
C LEU A 37 15.84 1.26 -11.66
N GLU A 38 16.68 1.81 -10.78
CA GLU A 38 18.13 1.85 -10.99
C GLU A 38 18.79 0.55 -10.52
N PRO A 39 20.00 0.20 -11.01
CA PRO A 39 20.74 -0.97 -10.52
C PRO A 39 20.97 -0.96 -8.99
N ARG A 40 21.05 0.23 -8.39
CA ARG A 40 21.17 0.38 -6.95
C ARG A 40 19.90 -0.04 -6.19
N ASP A 41 18.74 0.09 -6.82
CA ASP A 41 17.45 -0.26 -6.23
C ASP A 41 17.32 -1.77 -6.11
N LEU A 42 17.79 -2.51 -7.12
CA LEU A 42 17.88 -3.97 -7.08
C LEU A 42 18.82 -4.46 -5.95
N GLN A 43 19.98 -3.83 -5.80
CA GLN A 43 20.89 -4.16 -4.69
C GLN A 43 20.27 -3.87 -3.32
N THR A 44 19.50 -2.78 -3.20
CA THR A 44 18.77 -2.44 -1.99
C THR A 44 17.67 -3.46 -1.69
N LEU A 45 16.92 -3.92 -2.70
CA LEU A 45 15.95 -5.02 -2.57
C LEU A 45 16.60 -6.30 -2.05
N CYS A 46 17.73 -6.70 -2.65
CA CYS A 46 18.50 -7.86 -2.20
C CYS A 46 18.93 -7.70 -0.73
N LEU A 47 19.38 -6.51 -0.36
CA LEU A 47 19.80 -6.27 1.02
C LEU A 47 18.62 -6.38 1.99
N LEU A 48 17.45 -5.83 1.63
CA LEU A 48 16.26 -5.93 2.46
C LEU A 48 15.83 -7.38 2.65
N GLY A 49 15.77 -8.17 1.57
CA GLY A 49 15.44 -9.60 1.59
C GLY A 49 16.36 -10.41 2.50
N ARG A 50 17.63 -10.03 2.58
CA ARG A 50 18.62 -10.67 3.45
C ARG A 50 18.46 -10.31 4.95
N HIS A 51 17.66 -9.31 5.30
CA HIS A 51 17.49 -8.88 6.71
C HIS A 51 16.02 -8.81 7.14
N ILE A 52 15.14 -9.61 6.50
CA ILE A 52 13.73 -9.73 6.91
C ILE A 52 13.58 -10.58 8.17
N ASP A 53 12.56 -10.26 8.97
CA ASP A 53 12.07 -11.09 10.07
C ASP A 53 11.06 -12.15 9.57
N ARG A 54 10.54 -12.97 10.49
CA ARG A 54 9.52 -14.00 10.17
C ARG A 54 8.21 -13.43 9.62
N ALA A 55 7.96 -12.13 9.84
CA ALA A 55 6.79 -11.43 9.32
C ALA A 55 7.09 -10.67 8.01
N GLY A 56 8.29 -10.84 7.44
CA GLY A 56 8.72 -10.22 6.19
C GLY A 56 9.22 -8.78 6.32
N TRP A 57 9.41 -8.26 7.54
CA TRP A 57 9.85 -6.89 7.76
C TRP A 57 11.35 -6.79 8.03
N CYS A 58 12.03 -5.92 7.30
CA CYS A 58 13.40 -5.49 7.56
C CYS A 58 13.41 -4.24 8.45
N THR A 59 14.01 -4.36 9.63
CA THR A 59 14.06 -3.31 10.65
C THR A 59 15.43 -2.66 10.81
N ARG A 60 16.34 -2.87 9.84
CA ARG A 60 17.73 -2.41 9.89
C ARG A 60 17.85 -0.88 9.77
N SER A 61 18.93 -0.34 10.36
CA SER A 61 19.28 1.07 10.22
C SER A 61 19.75 1.38 8.80
N GLN A 62 19.24 2.47 8.21
CA GLN A 62 19.69 2.98 6.91
C GLN A 62 21.20 3.27 6.90
N VAL A 63 21.78 3.74 8.01
CA VAL A 63 23.21 4.03 8.08
C VAL A 63 24.04 2.75 7.93
N ARG A 64 23.61 1.65 8.57
CA ARG A 64 24.29 0.36 8.44
C ARG A 64 24.10 -0.26 7.07
N MET A 65 22.88 -0.17 6.52
CA MET A 65 22.59 -0.66 5.17
C MET A 65 23.41 0.09 4.11
N ALA A 66 23.55 1.41 4.26
CA ALA A 66 24.35 2.23 3.37
C ALA A 66 25.85 1.87 3.45
N GLY A 67 26.36 1.67 4.67
CA GLY A 67 27.73 1.19 4.88
C GLY A 67 27.98 -0.18 4.26
N GLU A 68 27.02 -1.09 4.34
CA GLU A 68 27.10 -2.41 3.72
C GLU A 68 27.08 -2.36 2.18
N LEU A 69 26.33 -1.44 1.58
CA LEU A 69 26.27 -1.25 0.13
C LEU A 69 27.39 -0.34 -0.42
N GLY A 70 28.27 0.15 0.45
CA GLY A 70 29.35 1.08 0.09
C GLY A 70 28.84 2.40 -0.48
N CYS A 71 27.68 2.89 -0.02
CA CYS A 71 27.06 4.11 -0.52
C CYS A 71 26.69 5.09 0.60
N GLY A 72 26.43 6.35 0.23
CA GLY A 72 25.96 7.35 1.18
C GLY A 72 24.51 7.09 1.63
N ARG A 73 24.17 7.46 2.87
CA ARG A 73 22.80 7.31 3.40
C ARG A 73 21.74 7.97 2.50
N ALA A 74 22.03 9.15 1.96
CA ALA A 74 21.12 9.86 1.07
C ALA A 74 20.84 9.08 -0.24
N THR A 75 21.82 8.33 -0.74
CA THR A 75 21.66 7.46 -1.91
C THR A 75 20.75 6.28 -1.58
N LEU A 76 20.97 5.62 -0.44
CA LEU A 76 20.09 4.56 0.03
C LEU A 76 18.65 5.06 0.25
N GLN A 77 18.50 6.26 0.82
CA GLN A 77 17.19 6.85 1.03
C GLN A 77 16.44 7.08 -0.28
N ARG A 78 17.09 7.66 -1.29
CA ARG A 78 16.50 7.84 -2.64
C ARG A 78 16.12 6.51 -3.27
N SER A 79 16.96 5.49 -3.09
CA SER A 79 16.69 4.13 -3.57
C SER A 79 15.44 3.53 -2.92
N LEU A 80 15.31 3.66 -1.59
CA LEU A 80 14.13 3.22 -0.85
C LEU A 80 12.86 4.01 -1.22
N GLU A 81 12.98 5.30 -1.54
CA GLU A 81 11.87 6.13 -1.99
C GLU A 81 11.37 5.68 -3.37
N ARG A 82 12.26 5.48 -4.35
CA ARG A 82 11.88 4.94 -5.66
C ARG A 82 11.25 3.57 -5.57
N LEU A 83 11.82 2.66 -4.77
CA LEU A 83 11.24 1.32 -4.56
C LEU A 83 9.86 1.37 -3.93
N TYR A 84 9.62 2.35 -3.05
CA TYR A 84 8.32 2.57 -2.44
C TYR A 84 7.32 3.16 -3.45
N GLU A 85 7.74 4.16 -4.22
CA GLU A 85 6.92 4.80 -5.26
C GLU A 85 6.56 3.84 -6.39
N ALA A 86 7.50 2.99 -6.82
CA ALA A 86 7.28 1.93 -7.80
C ALA A 86 6.44 0.75 -7.26
N GLY A 87 6.14 0.74 -5.95
CA GLY A 87 5.27 -0.24 -5.32
C GLY A 87 5.96 -1.56 -4.93
N TRP A 88 7.27 -1.68 -5.07
CA TRP A 88 8.05 -2.88 -4.72
C TRP A 88 8.32 -3.03 -3.22
N VAL A 89 8.30 -1.93 -2.49
CA VAL A 89 8.57 -1.91 -1.04
C VAL A 89 7.45 -1.21 -0.29
N GLU A 90 7.00 -1.81 0.80
CA GLU A 90 6.19 -1.14 1.80
C GLU A 90 7.05 -0.53 2.91
N LYS A 91 6.63 0.63 3.41
CA LYS A 91 7.33 1.36 4.46
C LYS A 91 6.35 1.63 5.60
N ARG A 92 6.71 1.22 6.82
CA ARG A 92 5.92 1.44 8.04
C ARG A 92 6.74 2.19 9.09
N ARG A 93 6.15 3.18 9.75
CA ARG A 93 6.79 3.84 10.90
C ARG A 93 6.80 2.87 12.09
N ARG A 94 7.91 2.84 12.83
CA ARG A 94 7.99 2.06 14.05
C ARG A 94 7.55 2.91 15.22
N ASP A 95 6.41 2.55 15.80
CA ASP A 95 6.02 3.02 17.12
C ASP A 95 6.70 2.09 18.12
N HIS A 96 7.85 2.51 18.63
CA HIS A 96 8.42 1.85 19.79
C HIS A 96 8.08 2.74 20.99
N TRP A 97 7.24 2.21 21.88
CA TRP A 97 7.14 2.74 23.23
C TRP A 97 8.53 2.63 23.88
N ARG A 98 9.09 3.74 24.34
CA ARG A 98 10.41 3.78 24.99
C ARG A 98 10.31 4.62 26.28
N PRO A 99 11.08 4.29 27.33
CA PRO A 99 11.25 5.18 28.48
C PRO A 99 11.84 6.53 28.05
N GLU A 100 11.43 7.59 28.75
CA GLU A 100 11.54 9.03 28.45
C GLU A 100 12.95 9.57 28.15
N GLU A 101 14.01 8.78 28.39
CA GLU A 101 15.41 9.24 28.39
C GLU A 101 16.23 8.91 27.13
N SER A 102 15.64 8.30 26.10
CA SER A 102 16.38 7.90 24.89
C SER A 102 15.94 8.71 23.67
N THR A 103 16.91 9.31 22.98
CA THR A 103 16.72 10.07 21.74
C THR A 103 15.85 9.31 20.72
N PRO A 104 14.90 9.97 20.02
CA PRO A 104 13.99 9.31 19.08
C PRO A 104 14.75 8.74 17.88
N SER A 105 15.08 7.45 17.92
CA SER A 105 15.49 6.73 16.71
C SER A 105 14.24 6.19 16.02
N ALA A 106 13.52 7.07 15.33
CA ALA A 106 12.41 6.69 14.47
C ALA A 106 12.94 5.88 13.27
N SER A 107 13.15 4.58 13.48
CA SER A 107 13.63 3.67 12.45
C SER A 107 12.43 3.03 11.74
N TYR A 108 12.18 3.43 10.49
CA TYR A 108 11.20 2.78 9.61
C TYR A 108 11.47 1.27 9.49
N ALA A 109 10.41 0.50 9.28
CA ALA A 109 10.47 -0.90 8.87
C ALA A 109 10.07 -0.99 7.39
N TYR A 110 10.74 -1.86 6.65
CA TYR A 110 10.56 -2.03 5.20
C TYR A 110 10.17 -3.47 4.89
N ARG A 111 9.25 -3.70 3.95
CA ARG A 111 8.87 -5.04 3.50
C ARG A 111 8.86 -5.09 1.98
N VAL A 112 9.49 -6.11 1.40
CA VAL A 112 9.48 -6.33 -0.06
C VAL A 112 8.19 -7.05 -0.45
N LYS A 113 7.50 -6.56 -1.47
CA LYS A 113 6.35 -7.25 -2.06
C LYS A 113 6.84 -8.23 -3.12
N LEU A 114 6.68 -9.53 -2.86
CA LEU A 114 7.08 -10.59 -3.78
C LEU A 114 6.01 -10.84 -4.85
N ASP A 115 4.74 -10.82 -4.44
CA ASP A 115 3.60 -11.07 -5.31
C ASP A 115 2.89 -9.74 -5.57
N ARG A 116 3.04 -9.21 -6.79
CA ARG A 116 2.33 -8.02 -7.27
C ARG A 116 1.31 -8.47 -8.31
N ASP A 117 0.02 -8.26 -8.02
CA ASP A 117 -1.08 -8.65 -8.90
C ASP A 117 -1.03 -7.95 -10.27
N ASP A 118 -0.41 -6.76 -10.34
CA ASP A 118 -0.26 -5.97 -11.56
C ASP A 118 0.88 -6.44 -12.48
N PHE A 119 1.76 -7.34 -12.00
CA PHE A 119 2.86 -7.88 -12.79
C PHE A 119 2.48 -9.27 -13.31
N ASP A 120 1.64 -9.28 -14.35
CA ASP A 120 1.17 -10.53 -14.96
C ASP A 120 2.36 -11.26 -15.61
N LEU A 121 2.87 -12.33 -14.97
CA LEU A 121 3.86 -13.20 -15.61
C LEU A 121 3.34 -13.74 -16.97
N LYS A 122 2.01 -13.82 -17.17
CA LYS A 122 1.44 -14.26 -18.44
C LYS A 122 1.64 -13.25 -19.57
N SER A 123 1.82 -11.96 -19.29
CA SER A 123 2.15 -10.99 -20.35
C SER A 123 3.56 -11.18 -20.89
N LEU A 124 4.48 -11.77 -20.10
CA LEU A 124 5.82 -12.15 -20.55
C LEU A 124 5.86 -13.54 -21.21
N ALA A 125 4.99 -14.46 -20.81
CA ALA A 125 4.90 -15.78 -21.44
C ALA A 125 4.36 -15.72 -22.89
N ARG A 126 3.68 -14.64 -23.25
CA ARG A 126 3.00 -14.49 -24.56
C ARG A 126 3.92 -14.09 -25.72
N GLU A 127 5.17 -13.75 -25.45
CA GLU A 127 6.18 -13.42 -26.46
C GLU A 127 7.20 -14.55 -26.70
N ALA A 128 7.09 -15.68 -26.00
CA ALA A 128 8.06 -16.78 -26.06
C ALA A 128 7.57 -18.01 -26.84
N ASP A 129 6.39 -17.97 -27.47
CA ASP A 129 5.68 -19.16 -27.95
C ASP A 129 5.29 -19.12 -29.45
N ASP A 130 6.06 -18.40 -30.28
CA ASP A 130 5.92 -18.44 -31.76
C ASP A 130 7.15 -18.97 -32.51
N ASP A 131 8.08 -19.64 -31.81
CA ASP A 131 9.16 -20.42 -32.44
C ASP A 131 9.30 -21.76 -31.73
N LEU A 132 8.39 -22.69 -32.01
CA LEU A 132 8.62 -24.11 -31.74
C LEU A 132 9.34 -24.73 -32.94
N ASP A 133 10.66 -24.89 -32.84
CA ASP A 133 11.29 -26.11 -33.34
C ASP A 133 12.51 -26.51 -32.50
N ASP A 134 12.44 -27.77 -32.06
CA ASP A 134 13.42 -28.66 -31.44
C ASP A 134 14.24 -28.28 -30.19
N SER A 135 13.87 -28.98 -29.10
CA SER A 135 14.77 -29.34 -28.02
C SER A 135 15.87 -30.29 -28.51
N HIS A 136 17.13 -29.86 -28.47
CA HIS A 136 18.26 -30.79 -28.33
C HIS A 136 19.30 -30.21 -27.36
N ALA A 137 19.23 -30.67 -26.11
CA ALA A 137 20.45 -30.89 -25.37
C ALA A 137 21.25 -32.00 -26.09
N GLU A 138 22.57 -31.86 -26.07
CA GLU A 138 23.58 -32.77 -26.64
C GLU A 138 23.90 -32.59 -28.13
N ASN A 139 24.84 -31.67 -28.43
CA ASN A 139 26.18 -32.00 -28.91
C ASN A 139 26.99 -30.71 -29.12
N ALA A 140 28.22 -30.72 -28.61
CA ALA A 140 29.18 -29.64 -28.78
C ALA A 140 29.85 -29.76 -30.14
N GLU A 141 29.59 -28.81 -31.04
CA GLU A 141 30.39 -28.61 -32.24
C GLU A 141 30.69 -27.12 -32.39
N VAL A 142 31.93 -26.76 -32.07
CA VAL A 142 32.50 -25.43 -32.25
C VAL A 142 32.84 -25.26 -33.73
N ALA A 143 32.26 -24.26 -34.38
CA ALA A 143 32.72 -23.77 -35.68
C ALA A 143 33.23 -22.33 -35.54
N GLU A 144 34.53 -22.20 -35.75
CA GLU A 144 35.35 -21.00 -35.67
C GLU A 144 34.98 -19.97 -36.75
N ILE A 145 34.92 -18.69 -36.39
CA ILE A 145 35.37 -17.58 -37.25
C ILE A 145 36.14 -16.59 -36.37
N GLU A 146 37.45 -16.84 -36.31
CA GLU A 146 38.58 -15.92 -36.38
C GLU A 146 38.34 -14.41 -36.10
N GLU A 147 38.84 -13.93 -34.95
CA GLU A 147 39.91 -12.92 -34.95
C GLU A 147 40.62 -12.92 -33.59
N GLY A 148 41.87 -13.38 -33.62
CA GLY A 148 42.65 -13.77 -32.46
C GLY A 148 43.24 -12.61 -31.66
N VAL A 149 43.25 -12.79 -30.34
CA VAL A 149 44.11 -12.07 -29.40
C VAL A 149 45.56 -12.54 -29.61
N PRO A 150 46.54 -11.66 -29.89
CA PRO A 150 47.93 -12.08 -29.90
C PRO A 150 48.49 -12.04 -28.47
N ALA A 151 48.75 -13.23 -27.92
CA ALA A 151 49.66 -13.39 -26.80
C ALA A 151 50.85 -14.25 -27.28
N GLY A 152 52.05 -13.66 -27.29
CA GLY A 152 53.29 -14.39 -27.51
C GLY A 152 54.50 -13.49 -27.62
N GLY A 153 55.38 -13.52 -26.61
CA GLY A 153 56.73 -12.96 -26.71
C GLY A 153 57.37 -12.67 -25.36
N GLN A 154 58.19 -13.60 -24.89
CA GLN A 154 59.09 -13.49 -23.74
C GLN A 154 59.82 -12.14 -23.61
N GLY A 155 60.04 -11.71 -22.37
CA GLY A 155 61.07 -10.74 -22.03
C GLY A 155 61.00 -10.27 -20.58
N CYS A 156 61.58 -11.05 -19.66
CA CYS A 156 61.91 -10.59 -18.32
C CYS A 156 63.14 -9.65 -18.40
N PRO A 157 63.16 -8.48 -17.75
CA PRO A 157 64.40 -7.83 -17.35
C PRO A 157 64.52 -7.71 -15.82
N PRO A 158 65.75 -7.52 -15.30
CA PRO A 158 66.15 -8.04 -14.01
C PRO A 158 65.90 -7.09 -12.83
N MET A 159 65.98 -7.71 -11.66
CA MET A 159 66.03 -7.10 -10.32
C MET A 159 67.17 -6.08 -10.21
N GLY A 160 66.85 -4.86 -9.76
CA GLY A 160 67.86 -3.83 -9.48
C GLY A 160 67.31 -2.54 -8.88
N THR A 161 67.40 -2.44 -7.55
CA THR A 161 67.68 -1.24 -6.74
C THR A 161 66.78 0.01 -6.81
N GLY A 162 66.29 0.42 -5.63
CA GLY A 162 66.34 1.82 -5.21
C GLY A 162 65.00 2.52 -5.02
N ALA A 163 64.68 2.83 -3.77
CA ALA A 163 63.63 3.78 -3.40
C ALA A 163 64.01 5.20 -3.83
N HIS A 164 63.08 5.96 -4.42
CA HIS A 164 63.04 7.41 -4.30
C HIS A 164 61.59 7.92 -4.33
N ALA A 165 61.25 8.72 -3.32
CA ALA A 165 60.11 9.60 -3.30
C ALA A 165 60.50 10.97 -3.90
N CYS A 166 59.51 11.66 -4.46
CA CYS A 166 59.52 13.06 -4.92
C CYS A 166 60.16 13.35 -6.29
N ALA A 167 59.32 13.72 -7.27
CA ALA A 167 59.50 14.92 -8.10
C ALA A 167 58.26 15.11 -8.99
N GLY A 168 57.59 16.26 -8.84
CA GLY A 168 56.50 16.65 -9.72
C GLY A 168 57.00 17.07 -11.10
N THR A 169 56.27 16.65 -12.13
CA THR A 169 56.24 17.21 -13.48
C THR A 169 54.86 16.79 -14.01
N GLY A 170 53.94 17.71 -14.25
CA GLY A 170 53.96 18.63 -15.37
C GLY A 170 52.67 18.34 -16.13
N ALA A 171 51.80 19.33 -16.23
CA ALA A 171 50.50 19.21 -16.86
C ALA A 171 50.63 18.67 -18.29
N HIS A 172 50.09 17.47 -18.54
CA HIS A 172 49.79 17.06 -19.90
C HIS A 172 48.52 17.81 -20.33
N THR A 173 48.71 18.82 -21.18
CA THR A 173 47.67 19.45 -21.97
C THR A 173 46.93 18.38 -22.75
N TYR A 174 45.68 18.11 -22.37
CA TYR A 174 44.77 17.31 -23.18
C TYR A 174 44.55 18.05 -24.50
N ALA A 175 45.22 17.59 -25.56
CA ALA A 175 44.93 18.00 -26.92
C ALA A 175 43.50 17.58 -27.23
N GLY A 176 42.63 18.57 -27.40
CA GLY A 176 41.21 18.38 -27.67
C GLY A 176 41.01 17.48 -28.87
N THR A 177 40.39 16.33 -28.65
CA THR A 177 39.67 15.66 -29.71
C THR A 177 38.53 16.60 -30.11
N ASN A 178 38.51 17.00 -31.38
CA ASN A 178 37.40 17.74 -32.00
C ASN A 178 36.16 16.85 -32.04
N ASN A 179 35.57 16.60 -30.88
CA ASN A 179 34.22 16.07 -30.79
C ASN A 179 33.31 17.27 -30.98
N ALA A 180 32.66 17.34 -32.15
CA ALA A 180 31.48 18.15 -32.33
C ALA A 180 30.56 17.98 -31.10
N PRO A 181 30.02 19.06 -30.52
CA PRO A 181 29.22 18.94 -29.30
C PRO A 181 28.02 18.06 -29.62
N LEU A 182 28.05 16.82 -29.11
CA LEU A 182 26.88 15.97 -29.08
C LEU A 182 25.86 16.70 -28.22
N GLU A 183 24.84 17.29 -28.86
CA GLU A 183 23.67 17.81 -28.16
C GLU A 183 23.09 16.66 -27.33
N ARG A 184 23.24 16.76 -26.01
CA ARG A 184 22.63 15.81 -25.08
C ARG A 184 21.13 16.05 -25.10
N PRO A 185 20.28 15.10 -25.54
CA PRO A 185 18.84 15.31 -25.50
C PRO A 185 18.35 15.27 -24.04
N LEU A 186 17.63 16.32 -23.64
CA LEU A 186 16.48 16.31 -22.71
C LEU A 186 16.61 15.83 -21.24
N LYS A 187 17.80 15.69 -20.64
CA LYS A 187 17.90 15.41 -19.17
C LYS A 187 17.73 16.63 -18.25
N THR A 188 17.85 17.85 -18.77
CA THR A 188 17.70 19.08 -17.97
C THR A 188 16.23 19.44 -17.71
N THR A 189 15.35 19.20 -18.67
CA THR A 189 13.93 19.58 -18.59
C THR A 189 13.18 18.82 -17.50
N GLU A 190 13.47 17.53 -17.31
CA GLU A 190 12.82 16.71 -16.27
C GLU A 190 13.25 17.11 -14.85
N ARG A 191 14.53 17.46 -14.67
CA ARG A 191 15.05 17.94 -13.38
C ARG A 191 14.43 19.29 -13.00
N ASP A 192 14.25 20.18 -13.97
CA ASP A 192 13.62 21.48 -13.77
C ASP A 192 12.11 21.36 -13.52
N ALA A 193 11.42 20.44 -14.19
CA ALA A 193 10.01 20.14 -13.94
C ALA A 193 9.78 19.60 -12.52
N GLY A 194 10.62 18.66 -12.07
CA GLY A 194 10.56 18.11 -10.71
C GLY A 194 10.92 19.11 -9.61
N ALA A 195 11.78 20.10 -9.88
CA ALA A 195 12.04 21.21 -8.96
C ALA A 195 10.82 22.14 -8.87
N ARG A 196 10.24 22.55 -10.01
CA ARG A 196 9.05 23.40 -10.05
C ARG A 196 7.83 22.77 -9.38
N ALA A 197 7.66 21.45 -9.51
CA ALA A 197 6.57 20.72 -8.85
C ALA A 197 6.70 20.74 -7.32
N ARG A 198 7.92 20.59 -6.79
CA ARG A 198 8.21 20.67 -5.35
C ARG A 198 7.99 22.09 -4.82
N ASP A 199 8.52 23.10 -5.49
CA ASP A 199 8.30 24.51 -5.11
C ASP A 199 6.82 24.88 -5.09
N ARG A 200 6.03 24.37 -6.05
CA ARG A 200 4.58 24.56 -6.09
C ARG A 200 3.90 23.92 -4.87
N LYS A 201 4.23 22.67 -4.53
CA LYS A 201 3.69 21.97 -3.36
C LYS A 201 4.05 22.68 -2.05
N GLU A 202 5.27 23.16 -1.92
CA GLU A 202 5.70 23.90 -0.73
C GLU A 202 4.93 25.22 -0.58
N LYS A 203 4.73 25.96 -1.68
CA LYS A 203 3.88 27.16 -1.69
C LYS A 203 2.44 26.85 -1.31
N PHE A 204 1.85 25.78 -1.86
CA PHE A 204 0.51 25.32 -1.48
C PHE A 204 0.42 25.03 0.02
N LYS A 205 1.36 24.24 0.57
CA LYS A 205 1.39 23.90 2.00
C LYS A 205 1.49 25.15 2.88
N ALA A 206 2.31 26.11 2.50
CA ALA A 206 2.45 27.37 3.22
C ALA A 206 1.16 28.21 3.20
N GLU A 207 0.55 28.38 2.03
CA GLU A 207 -0.71 29.12 1.88
C GLU A 207 -1.88 28.44 2.59
N PHE A 208 -1.99 27.11 2.50
CA PHE A 208 -3.02 26.35 3.19
C PHE A 208 -2.92 26.54 4.71
N ARG A 209 -1.72 26.44 5.28
CA ARG A 209 -1.49 26.66 6.73
C ARG A 209 -1.82 28.08 7.17
N LYS A 210 -1.63 29.07 6.30
CA LYS A 210 -1.98 30.47 6.58
C LYS A 210 -3.49 30.68 6.63
N ARG A 211 -4.25 30.01 5.76
CA ARG A 211 -5.72 30.11 5.70
C ARG A 211 -6.45 29.19 6.69
N TRP A 212 -5.83 28.10 7.13
CA TRP A 212 -6.48 27.09 7.96
C TRP A 212 -6.41 27.39 9.46
N PRO A 213 -7.55 27.55 10.18
CA PRO A 213 -7.56 28.01 11.58
C PRO A 213 -6.85 27.10 12.58
N THR A 214 -6.90 25.77 12.39
CA THR A 214 -6.31 24.79 13.32
C THR A 214 -4.90 24.35 12.93
N ALA A 215 -4.28 24.98 11.93
CA ALA A 215 -2.99 24.56 11.38
C ALA A 215 -1.84 24.50 12.40
N VAL A 216 -1.93 25.29 13.48
CA VAL A 216 -0.91 25.32 14.55
C VAL A 216 -0.94 24.04 15.41
N VAL A 217 -2.12 23.46 15.63
CA VAL A 217 -2.35 22.30 16.50
C VAL A 217 -2.44 21.00 15.70
N ASP A 218 -2.67 21.10 14.40
CA ASP A 218 -2.79 19.93 13.53
C ASP A 218 -1.47 19.17 13.34
N ASP A 219 -1.60 17.86 13.10
CA ASP A 219 -0.46 17.01 12.74
C ASP A 219 0.11 17.47 11.39
N ARG A 220 1.26 18.15 11.47
CA ARG A 220 1.97 18.71 10.31
C ARG A 220 2.36 17.64 9.31
N GLN A 221 2.85 16.50 9.78
CA GLN A 221 3.34 15.44 8.91
C GLN A 221 2.19 14.79 8.14
N ARG A 222 1.06 14.57 8.81
CA ARG A 222 -0.14 14.02 8.19
C ARG A 222 -0.80 15.00 7.21
N THR A 223 -0.81 16.28 7.56
CA THR A 223 -1.30 17.35 6.66
C THR A 223 -0.42 17.46 5.42
N ASP A 224 0.90 17.34 5.56
CA ASP A 224 1.82 17.37 4.43
C ASP A 224 1.67 16.16 3.52
N TYR A 225 1.45 14.98 4.09
CA TYR A 225 1.17 13.77 3.31
C TYR A 225 -0.14 13.89 2.52
N ALA A 226 -1.21 14.37 3.17
CA ALA A 226 -2.49 14.61 2.50
C ALA A 226 -2.36 15.69 1.42
N ALA A 227 -1.56 16.74 1.66
CA ALA A 227 -1.25 17.76 0.68
C ALA A 227 -0.48 17.20 -0.52
N ASP A 228 0.50 16.32 -0.31
CA ASP A 228 1.30 15.72 -1.39
C ASP A 228 0.48 14.81 -2.31
N ALA A 229 -0.56 14.16 -1.77
CA ALA A 229 -1.46 13.29 -2.52
C ALA A 229 -2.40 14.03 -3.51
N LEU A 230 -2.57 15.35 -3.39
CA LEU A 230 -3.47 16.13 -4.25
C LEU A 230 -2.88 16.43 -5.64
N SER A 231 -3.72 16.53 -6.66
CA SER A 231 -3.32 17.05 -7.97
C SER A 231 -3.19 18.58 -7.97
N ALA A 232 -2.63 19.17 -9.04
CA ALA A 232 -2.51 20.63 -9.16
C ALA A 232 -3.86 21.35 -9.17
N ASP A 233 -4.86 20.76 -9.82
CA ASP A 233 -6.22 21.31 -9.88
C ASP A 233 -6.92 21.19 -8.52
N GLU A 234 -6.67 20.09 -7.81
CA GLU A 234 -7.21 19.85 -6.48
C GLU A 234 -6.59 20.76 -5.42
N GLU A 235 -5.29 21.08 -5.53
CA GLU A 235 -4.64 22.07 -4.66
C GLU A 235 -5.32 23.44 -4.77
N LYS A 236 -5.57 23.90 -5.99
CA LYS A 236 -6.26 25.18 -6.21
C LYS A 236 -7.69 25.14 -5.65
N ALA A 237 -8.45 24.09 -5.98
CA ALA A 237 -9.81 23.92 -5.48
C ALA A 237 -9.88 23.81 -3.95
N ALA A 238 -8.89 23.16 -3.33
CA ALA A 238 -8.79 23.04 -1.88
C ALA A 238 -8.55 24.40 -1.21
N LEU A 239 -7.69 25.25 -1.79
CA LEU A 239 -7.42 26.61 -1.28
C LEU A 239 -8.62 27.55 -1.44
N ASP A 240 -9.29 27.48 -2.59
CA ASP A 240 -10.46 28.31 -2.88
C ASP A 240 -11.67 27.87 -2.03
N GLY A 241 -11.75 26.58 -1.68
CA GLY A 241 -12.81 26.01 -0.86
C GLY A 241 -12.68 26.21 0.65
N VAL A 242 -11.56 26.75 1.15
CA VAL A 242 -11.33 26.89 2.61
C VAL A 242 -12.35 27.83 3.25
N GLU A 243 -12.47 29.06 2.74
CA GLU A 243 -13.38 30.06 3.32
C GLU A 243 -14.85 29.63 3.21
N PRO A 244 -15.34 29.19 2.03
CA PRO A 244 -16.71 28.68 1.91
C PRO A 244 -17.02 27.51 2.85
N PHE A 245 -16.04 26.62 3.11
CA PHE A 245 -16.23 25.49 4.02
C PHE A 245 -16.37 25.93 5.48
N LEU A 246 -15.58 26.91 5.91
CA LEU A 246 -15.64 27.45 7.26
C LEU A 246 -16.95 28.21 7.51
N GLU A 247 -17.44 28.94 6.51
CA GLU A 247 -18.75 29.61 6.56
C GLU A 247 -19.89 28.59 6.65
N GLU A 248 -19.83 27.50 5.88
CA GLU A 248 -20.82 26.43 5.94
C GLU A 248 -20.83 25.72 7.30
N LEU A 249 -19.66 25.48 7.91
CA LEU A 249 -19.58 24.95 9.27
C LEU A 249 -20.24 25.88 10.29
N LYS A 250 -20.05 27.20 10.13
CA LYS A 250 -20.68 28.22 10.96
C LYS A 250 -22.20 28.22 10.76
N ARG A 251 -22.69 28.12 9.51
CA ARG A 251 -24.12 28.02 9.16
C ARG A 251 -24.77 26.79 9.79
N GLN A 252 -24.07 25.66 9.79
CA GLN A 252 -24.53 24.41 10.42
C GLN A 252 -24.42 24.41 11.95
N GLY A 253 -23.91 25.48 12.57
CA GLY A 253 -23.76 25.59 14.03
C GLY A 253 -22.67 24.68 14.62
N ARG A 254 -21.77 24.13 13.81
CA ARG A 254 -20.68 23.28 14.30
C ARG A 254 -19.58 24.14 14.93
N LYS A 255 -19.34 23.91 16.23
CA LYS A 255 -18.33 24.67 17.01
C LYS A 255 -16.89 24.19 16.81
N THR A 256 -16.69 23.01 16.22
CA THR A 256 -15.38 22.36 16.07
C THR A 256 -14.98 22.31 14.60
N VAL A 257 -13.86 22.96 14.27
CA VAL A 257 -13.23 22.85 12.94
C VAL A 257 -12.48 21.51 12.86
N PRO A 258 -12.70 20.68 11.82
CA PRO A 258 -11.93 19.47 11.61
C PRO A 258 -10.43 19.74 11.41
N SER A 259 -9.57 18.77 11.71
CA SER A 259 -8.15 18.88 11.41
C SER A 259 -7.88 19.08 9.91
N GLY A 260 -6.87 19.88 9.58
CA GLY A 260 -6.49 20.22 8.20
C GLY A 260 -6.22 19.01 7.32
N TRP A 261 -5.59 17.95 7.86
CA TRP A 261 -5.40 16.70 7.11
C TRP A 261 -6.73 16.03 6.71
N ARG A 262 -7.77 16.06 7.56
CA ARG A 262 -9.10 15.51 7.23
C ARG A 262 -9.78 16.33 6.16
N TYR A 263 -9.57 17.64 6.15
CA TYR A 263 -10.09 18.50 5.10
C TYR A 263 -9.50 18.15 3.74
N LEU A 264 -8.17 17.92 3.69
CA LEU A 264 -7.43 17.55 2.48
C LEU A 264 -7.72 16.12 2.01
N GLU A 265 -7.66 15.14 2.91
CA GLU A 265 -7.85 13.71 2.60
C GLU A 265 -9.29 13.40 2.16
N ASP A 266 -10.29 13.94 2.87
CA ASP A 266 -11.71 13.73 2.54
C ASP A 266 -12.20 14.67 1.41
N LYS A 267 -11.32 15.48 0.80
CA LYS A 267 -11.61 16.48 -0.24
C LYS A 267 -12.84 17.35 0.06
N ARG A 268 -12.93 17.91 1.27
CA ARG A 268 -14.18 18.48 1.78
C ARG A 268 -14.72 19.71 1.05
N TRP A 269 -13.89 20.41 0.28
CA TRP A 269 -14.34 21.48 -0.63
C TRP A 269 -15.33 20.99 -1.68
N THR A 270 -15.28 19.70 -2.06
CA THR A 270 -16.22 19.11 -3.03
C THR A 270 -17.64 19.00 -2.50
N LEU A 271 -17.82 18.92 -1.17
CA LEU A 271 -19.14 18.86 -0.53
C LEU A 271 -19.92 20.17 -0.74
N LEU A 272 -19.23 21.28 -0.97
CA LEU A 272 -19.84 22.59 -1.22
C LEU A 272 -20.32 22.71 -2.66
N ARG A 273 -19.57 22.17 -3.63
CA ARG A 273 -20.02 22.10 -5.03
C ARG A 273 -21.30 21.24 -5.16
N GLY A 274 -21.37 20.14 -4.41
CA GLY A 274 -22.58 19.33 -4.31
C GLY A 274 -23.77 20.06 -3.68
N ALA A 275 -23.54 21.09 -2.84
CA ALA A 275 -24.61 21.91 -2.27
C ALA A 275 -25.10 23.01 -3.23
N SER A 276 -24.21 23.58 -4.07
CA SER A 276 -24.57 24.57 -5.08
C SER A 276 -25.19 23.96 -6.34
N GLU A 277 -24.76 22.77 -6.75
CA GLU A 277 -25.31 22.04 -7.91
C GLU A 277 -26.50 21.13 -7.53
N GLY A 278 -26.65 20.78 -6.25
CA GLY A 278 -27.67 19.84 -5.74
C GLY A 278 -28.85 20.49 -5.00
N SER A 279 -29.10 21.80 -5.14
CA SER A 279 -30.27 22.45 -4.52
C SER A 279 -31.63 22.07 -5.13
N ALA A 280 -31.66 21.10 -6.06
CA ALA A 280 -32.89 20.54 -6.60
C ALA A 280 -32.81 19.00 -6.68
N GLU A 281 -32.57 18.32 -5.55
CA GLU A 281 -33.22 17.05 -5.17
C GLU A 281 -32.55 16.43 -3.93
N GLY A 282 -33.32 16.30 -2.85
CA GLY A 282 -33.08 15.27 -1.82
C GLY A 282 -31.87 15.44 -0.90
N SER A 283 -31.87 16.49 -0.07
CA SER A 283 -31.07 16.50 1.16
C SER A 283 -31.53 15.35 2.07
N THR A 284 -30.82 14.22 2.04
CA THR A 284 -31.04 13.11 2.96
C THR A 284 -29.74 12.86 3.72
N SER A 285 -29.75 13.17 5.00
CA SER A 285 -28.63 13.05 5.92
C SER A 285 -27.95 11.68 5.83
N ARG A 286 -26.68 11.64 5.41
CA ARG A 286 -25.86 10.41 5.23
C ARG A 286 -25.44 9.73 6.54
N SER A 287 -26.06 10.05 7.67
CA SER A 287 -25.85 9.36 8.94
C SER A 287 -27.04 9.64 9.83
N ALA A 288 -27.99 8.71 9.87
CA ALA A 288 -29.14 8.82 10.74
C ALA A 288 -28.85 8.12 12.07
N ALA A 289 -29.13 8.79 13.17
CA ALA A 289 -29.29 8.15 14.46
C ALA A 289 -30.71 7.56 14.49
N ILE A 290 -30.80 6.23 14.45
CA ILE A 290 -32.05 5.47 14.33
C ILE A 290 -32.30 4.81 15.67
N ASP A 291 -33.53 4.88 16.18
CA ASP A 291 -33.89 4.19 17.43
C ASP A 291 -33.76 2.67 17.26
N LEU A 292 -33.09 2.00 18.20
CA LEU A 292 -32.82 0.56 18.15
C LEU A 292 -34.11 -0.27 18.12
N ASP A 293 -35.14 0.19 18.84
CA ASP A 293 -36.42 -0.52 18.96
C ASP A 293 -37.39 -0.22 17.81
N SER A 294 -37.01 0.69 16.90
CA SER A 294 -37.78 0.94 15.67
C SER A 294 -37.59 -0.19 14.65
N ASP A 295 -38.52 -0.31 13.69
CA ASP A 295 -38.36 -1.25 12.55
C ASP A 295 -37.05 -1.00 11.79
N GLN A 296 -36.68 0.27 11.63
CA GLN A 296 -35.42 0.66 11.00
C GLN A 296 -34.20 0.18 11.81
N GLY A 297 -34.23 0.31 13.13
CA GLY A 297 -33.18 -0.15 14.03
C GLY A 297 -33.01 -1.66 13.96
N ARG A 298 -34.12 -2.41 14.10
CA ARG A 298 -34.15 -3.87 13.97
C ARG A 298 -33.61 -4.34 12.63
N ALA A 299 -34.06 -3.74 11.53
CA ALA A 299 -33.58 -4.05 10.19
C ALA A 299 -32.05 -3.96 10.05
N ILE A 300 -31.45 -2.85 10.53
CA ILE A 300 -30.00 -2.66 10.47
C ILE A 300 -29.27 -3.66 11.36
N VAL A 301 -29.79 -3.96 12.56
CA VAL A 301 -29.20 -4.97 13.45
C VAL A 301 -29.20 -6.35 12.81
N THR A 302 -30.33 -6.76 12.23
CA THR A 302 -30.47 -8.04 11.52
C THR A 302 -29.49 -8.11 10.35
N LEU A 303 -29.43 -7.07 9.49
CA LEU A 303 -28.51 -7.00 8.36
C LEU A 303 -27.04 -7.18 8.80
N TYR A 304 -26.62 -6.45 9.82
CA TYR A 304 -25.24 -6.56 10.34
C TYR A 304 -25.00 -7.95 10.95
N GLY A 305 -26.02 -8.56 11.55
CA GLY A 305 -26.01 -9.94 12.01
C GLY A 305 -25.74 -10.95 10.89
N VAL A 306 -26.36 -10.79 9.72
CA VAL A 306 -26.07 -11.60 8.51
C VAL A 306 -24.61 -11.43 8.09
N ALA A 307 -24.11 -10.20 8.15
CA ALA A 307 -22.72 -9.88 7.86
C ALA A 307 -21.72 -10.28 8.97
N MET A 308 -22.19 -10.94 10.03
CA MET A 308 -21.41 -11.34 11.21
C MET A 308 -20.66 -10.19 11.90
N VAL A 309 -21.20 -8.99 11.81
CA VAL A 309 -20.67 -7.78 12.46
C VAL A 309 -21.74 -7.16 13.34
N ARG A 310 -21.33 -6.26 14.24
CA ARG A 310 -22.27 -5.49 15.07
C ARG A 310 -22.34 -4.06 14.55
N PRO A 311 -23.53 -3.47 14.39
CA PRO A 311 -23.63 -2.06 14.05
C PRO A 311 -23.19 -1.22 15.24
N PHE A 312 -22.77 0.03 14.99
CA PHE A 312 -22.41 0.94 16.06
C PHE A 312 -23.68 1.46 16.74
N VAL A 313 -23.81 1.18 18.05
CA VAL A 313 -24.94 1.61 18.88
C VAL A 313 -24.45 2.58 19.93
N ASN A 314 -25.12 3.72 20.07
CA ASN A 314 -24.82 4.73 21.08
C ASN A 314 -26.12 5.19 21.74
N ARG A 315 -26.22 5.09 23.07
CA ARG A 315 -27.41 5.49 23.87
C ARG A 315 -28.75 4.96 23.32
N GLY A 316 -28.78 3.68 22.93
CA GLY A 316 -29.99 3.05 22.38
C GLY A 316 -30.31 3.43 20.93
N GLN A 317 -29.40 4.12 20.23
CA GLN A 317 -29.57 4.48 18.82
C GLN A 317 -28.51 3.81 17.96
N VAL A 318 -28.93 3.20 16.85
CA VAL A 318 -28.06 2.67 15.80
C VAL A 318 -27.60 3.84 14.92
N ILE A 319 -26.29 4.01 14.77
CA ILE A 319 -25.74 4.99 13.83
C ILE A 319 -25.46 4.29 12.51
N TYR A 320 -26.30 4.56 11.52
CA TYR A 320 -26.16 3.98 10.19
C TYR A 320 -25.69 5.04 9.17
N PRO A 321 -24.53 4.85 8.51
CA PRO A 321 -24.02 5.79 7.49
C PRO A 321 -24.75 5.75 6.14
N GLY A 322 -25.64 4.78 5.93
CA GLY A 322 -26.39 4.64 4.68
C GLY A 322 -27.80 5.21 4.76
N VAL A 323 -28.51 5.15 3.64
CA VAL A 323 -29.95 5.42 3.58
C VAL A 323 -30.71 4.14 3.88
N VAL A 324 -31.70 4.19 4.76
CA VAL A 324 -32.61 3.06 5.01
C VAL A 324 -33.60 2.96 3.86
N THR A 325 -33.46 1.95 3.01
CA THR A 325 -34.34 1.69 1.87
C THR A 325 -35.44 0.70 2.22
N PRO A 326 -36.53 0.59 1.43
CA PRO A 326 -37.54 -0.46 1.59
C PRO A 326 -36.95 -1.88 1.60
N GLN A 327 -35.92 -2.10 0.78
CA GLN A 327 -35.11 -3.33 0.77
C GLN A 327 -34.47 -3.67 2.12
N LEU A 328 -34.02 -2.66 2.88
CA LEU A 328 -33.49 -2.85 4.22
C LEU A 328 -34.60 -3.06 5.25
N LEU A 329 -35.74 -2.36 5.11
CA LEU A 329 -36.88 -2.51 6.01
C LEU A 329 -37.43 -3.94 6.05
N ALA A 330 -37.30 -4.72 4.98
CA ALA A 330 -37.67 -6.14 4.97
C ALA A 330 -36.99 -6.95 6.09
N PHE A 331 -35.79 -6.55 6.53
CA PHE A 331 -35.06 -7.22 7.62
C PHE A 331 -35.66 -6.94 9.01
N ALA A 332 -36.54 -5.95 9.16
CA ALA A 332 -37.24 -5.68 10.42
C ALA A 332 -38.15 -6.85 10.82
N HIS A 333 -38.65 -7.58 9.82
CA HIS A 333 -39.57 -8.71 9.96
C HIS A 333 -38.89 -10.05 9.62
N ALA A 334 -37.56 -10.09 9.60
CA ALA A 334 -36.82 -11.32 9.40
C ALA A 334 -37.09 -12.32 10.54
N PRO A 335 -37.07 -13.64 10.26
CA PRO A 335 -37.18 -14.65 11.30
C PRO A 335 -36.02 -14.53 12.31
N PRO A 336 -36.23 -15.04 13.54
CA PRO A 336 -35.17 -15.07 14.54
C PRO A 336 -33.98 -15.89 14.04
N ARG A 337 -32.79 -15.61 14.58
CA ARG A 337 -31.52 -16.19 14.09
C ARG A 337 -31.50 -17.73 14.05
N ASP A 338 -32.24 -18.37 14.94
CA ASP A 338 -32.30 -19.83 15.04
C ASP A 338 -33.03 -20.48 13.85
N ASP A 339 -33.89 -19.71 13.17
CA ASP A 339 -34.66 -20.14 11.99
C ASP A 339 -34.00 -19.72 10.67
N TRP A 340 -32.75 -19.22 10.70
CA TRP A 340 -32.04 -18.82 9.50
C TRP A 340 -31.63 -20.03 8.66
N LEU A 341 -31.69 -19.83 7.34
CA LEU A 341 -31.40 -20.86 6.35
C LEU A 341 -29.90 -20.90 6.07
N TRP A 342 -29.35 -22.11 5.99
CA TRP A 342 -27.98 -22.30 5.52
C TRP A 342 -27.98 -22.36 3.99
N ILE A 343 -27.33 -21.39 3.34
CA ILE A 343 -27.16 -21.38 1.89
C ILE A 343 -25.76 -21.86 1.51
N ASP A 344 -25.68 -22.76 0.53
CA ASP A 344 -24.45 -23.24 -0.08
C ASP A 344 -24.44 -23.09 -1.62
N ASP A 345 -25.54 -22.64 -2.23
CA ASP A 345 -25.61 -22.36 -3.66
C ASP A 345 -24.75 -21.15 -4.06
N ARG A 346 -24.00 -21.31 -5.16
CA ARG A 346 -23.05 -20.30 -5.62
C ARG A 346 -23.71 -18.99 -6.02
N GLN A 347 -24.90 -19.03 -6.62
CA GLN A 347 -25.60 -17.81 -7.07
C GLN A 347 -26.18 -17.06 -5.88
N GLN A 348 -26.79 -17.78 -4.93
CA GLN A 348 -27.27 -17.18 -3.67
C GLN A 348 -26.11 -16.54 -2.90
N LEU A 349 -24.99 -17.25 -2.74
CA LEU A 349 -23.81 -16.73 -2.05
C LEU A 349 -23.28 -15.44 -2.71
N ALA A 350 -23.17 -15.40 -4.04
CA ALA A 350 -22.72 -14.22 -4.77
C ALA A 350 -23.69 -13.03 -4.61
N ALA A 351 -25.00 -13.28 -4.69
CA ALA A 351 -26.02 -12.26 -4.52
C ALA A 351 -25.99 -11.65 -3.10
N TRP A 352 -25.88 -12.49 -2.07
CA TRP A 352 -25.76 -12.03 -0.69
C TRP A 352 -24.46 -11.29 -0.42
N GLN A 353 -23.32 -11.75 -0.98
CA GLN A 353 -22.05 -11.02 -0.86
C GLN A 353 -22.12 -9.63 -1.48
N ALA A 354 -22.69 -9.51 -2.68
CA ALA A 354 -22.89 -8.22 -3.35
C ALA A 354 -23.82 -7.31 -2.54
N PHE A 355 -24.92 -7.86 -2.02
CA PHE A 355 -25.87 -7.13 -1.19
C PHE A 355 -25.22 -6.60 0.10
N ILE A 356 -24.51 -7.45 0.83
CA ILE A 356 -23.82 -7.08 2.07
C ILE A 356 -22.69 -6.09 1.79
N ALA A 357 -21.97 -6.20 0.67
CA ALA A 357 -20.96 -5.21 0.26
C ALA A 357 -21.53 -3.81 0.00
N LYS A 358 -22.77 -3.74 -0.48
CA LYS A 358 -23.44 -2.47 -0.76
C LYS A 358 -23.99 -1.79 0.50
N HIS A 359 -24.45 -2.57 1.48
CA HIS A 359 -25.25 -2.05 2.60
C HIS A 359 -24.57 -2.11 3.99
N VAL A 360 -23.49 -2.89 4.15
CA VAL A 360 -22.74 -3.01 5.41
C VAL A 360 -21.38 -2.32 5.28
N PHE A 361 -21.15 -1.32 6.15
CA PHE A 361 -19.96 -0.50 6.12
C PHE A 361 -18.95 -0.94 7.18
N GLY A 362 -17.66 -1.02 6.80
CA GLY A 362 -16.56 -1.35 7.70
C GLY A 362 -15.81 -2.65 7.34
N SER A 363 -14.86 -3.02 8.19
CA SER A 363 -14.12 -4.28 8.06
C SER A 363 -15.05 -5.45 8.40
N ARG A 364 -15.03 -6.50 7.57
CA ARG A 364 -15.93 -7.66 7.67
C ARG A 364 -15.11 -8.95 7.68
N PRO A 365 -15.48 -9.94 8.49
CA PRO A 365 -14.90 -11.27 8.41
C PRO A 365 -15.32 -11.97 7.10
N ALA A 366 -14.62 -13.04 6.74
CA ALA A 366 -15.06 -13.91 5.65
C ALA A 366 -16.45 -14.46 5.97
N LEU A 367 -17.42 -14.23 5.08
CA LEU A 367 -18.81 -14.63 5.31
C LEU A 367 -18.97 -16.15 5.27
N VAL A 368 -18.27 -16.79 4.33
CA VAL A 368 -18.35 -18.22 4.06
C VAL A 368 -17.65 -19.00 5.18
N GLN A 369 -18.40 -19.87 5.84
CA GLN A 369 -17.92 -20.82 6.84
C GLN A 369 -17.90 -22.23 6.25
N GLN A 370 -16.93 -23.04 6.64
CA GLN A 370 -16.90 -24.47 6.29
C GLN A 370 -17.68 -25.29 7.31
N ARG A 371 -18.59 -26.12 6.82
CA ARG A 371 -19.35 -27.11 7.60
C ARG A 371 -19.25 -28.46 6.89
N GLY A 372 -18.26 -29.26 7.29
CA GLY A 372 -17.91 -30.49 6.58
C GLY A 372 -17.45 -30.17 5.16
N ASP A 373 -18.07 -30.81 4.17
CA ASP A 373 -17.75 -30.62 2.74
C ASP A 373 -18.47 -29.41 2.11
N ARG A 374 -19.31 -28.70 2.87
CA ARG A 374 -20.11 -27.57 2.37
C ARG A 374 -19.56 -26.24 2.87
N SER A 375 -19.54 -25.25 1.99
CA SER A 375 -19.10 -23.88 2.29
C SER A 375 -20.27 -22.93 2.09
N GLY A 376 -20.67 -22.23 3.15
CA GLY A 376 -21.91 -21.43 3.15
C GLY A 376 -22.01 -20.48 4.34
N PHE A 377 -23.16 -19.81 4.48
CA PHE A 377 -23.48 -19.05 5.69
C PHE A 377 -24.99 -18.93 5.92
N PHE A 378 -25.36 -18.49 7.11
CA PHE A 378 -26.76 -18.34 7.51
C PHE A 378 -27.36 -17.03 7.03
N VAL A 379 -28.54 -17.12 6.43
CA VAL A 379 -29.31 -15.98 5.91
C VAL A 379 -30.78 -16.06 6.34
N PRO A 380 -31.46 -14.92 6.54
CA PRO A 380 -32.86 -14.91 6.96
C PRO A 380 -33.85 -15.28 5.83
N PHE A 381 -33.42 -15.19 4.56
CA PHE A 381 -34.23 -15.42 3.37
C PHE A 381 -33.41 -16.15 2.30
N ASP A 382 -34.06 -16.90 1.40
CA ASP A 382 -33.38 -17.60 0.28
C ASP A 382 -32.58 -16.64 -0.61
N TRP A 383 -33.14 -15.46 -0.87
CA TRP A 383 -32.53 -14.39 -1.66
C TRP A 383 -32.56 -13.08 -0.89
N PRO A 384 -31.58 -12.17 -1.12
CA PRO A 384 -31.68 -10.82 -0.61
C PRO A 384 -33.01 -10.17 -1.04
N PRO A 385 -33.65 -9.35 -0.20
CA PRO A 385 -34.87 -8.63 -0.58
C PRO A 385 -34.64 -7.82 -1.86
N ARG A 386 -35.67 -7.63 -2.66
CA ARG A 386 -35.62 -6.81 -3.88
C ARG A 386 -35.62 -5.31 -3.53
N ILE A 387 -35.36 -4.45 -4.52
CA ILE A 387 -35.23 -2.99 -4.32
C ILE A 387 -36.49 -2.37 -3.70
N ASP A 388 -37.65 -2.89 -4.07
CA ASP A 388 -38.98 -2.54 -3.56
C ASP A 388 -39.28 -3.09 -2.15
N GLY A 389 -38.42 -3.95 -1.60
CA GLY A 389 -38.62 -4.60 -0.30
C GLY A 389 -39.37 -5.93 -0.39
N THR A 390 -39.75 -6.40 -1.59
CA THR A 390 -40.41 -7.71 -1.73
C THR A 390 -39.40 -8.84 -1.61
N LEU A 391 -39.81 -9.94 -1.00
CA LEU A 391 -39.02 -11.18 -0.93
C LEU A 391 -39.32 -12.03 -2.16
N SER A 392 -38.30 -12.68 -2.71
CA SER A 392 -38.53 -13.71 -3.73
C SER A 392 -39.30 -14.86 -3.07
N ALA A 393 -40.44 -15.24 -3.62
CA ALA A 393 -41.19 -16.41 -3.15
C ALA A 393 -40.29 -17.66 -3.27
N SER A 394 -40.21 -18.43 -2.19
CA SER A 394 -39.60 -19.76 -2.21
C SER A 394 -40.36 -20.61 -3.23
N GLN A 395 -39.64 -21.46 -3.96
CA GLN A 395 -40.15 -22.22 -5.11
C GLN A 395 -41.27 -23.21 -4.75
N ASP A 396 -41.58 -23.36 -3.46
CA ASP A 396 -42.64 -24.24 -2.93
C ASP A 396 -44.05 -23.63 -2.99
N ASP A 397 -44.21 -22.31 -3.09
CA ASP A 397 -45.55 -21.67 -3.19
C ASP A 397 -46.13 -21.66 -4.61
N ALA A 398 -45.33 -21.99 -5.63
CA ALA A 398 -45.79 -22.04 -7.02
C ALA A 398 -46.58 -23.32 -7.36
N SER A 399 -46.72 -24.26 -6.42
CA SER A 399 -47.32 -25.58 -6.67
C SER A 399 -48.77 -25.72 -6.17
N GLN A 400 -49.40 -24.68 -5.59
CA GLN A 400 -50.76 -24.77 -5.04
C GLN A 400 -51.82 -23.89 -5.73
N THR A 401 -51.53 -23.26 -6.85
CA THR A 401 -52.56 -22.55 -7.65
C THR A 401 -52.58 -23.08 -9.08
N GLY A 402 -53.24 -24.22 -9.25
CA GLY A 402 -53.41 -24.87 -10.55
C GLY A 402 -54.32 -26.10 -10.47
N GLY A 403 -55.45 -25.97 -9.77
CA GLY A 403 -56.54 -26.95 -9.74
C GLY A 403 -57.87 -26.20 -9.62
N ASP A 404 -58.81 -26.60 -10.47
CA ASP A 404 -60.17 -26.08 -10.67
C ASP A 404 -60.33 -24.79 -11.52
N GLU A 405 -60.39 -24.97 -12.84
CA GLU A 405 -61.64 -24.79 -13.61
C GLU A 405 -61.65 -25.62 -14.90
#